data_AF-A0A4Y3QVH9-F1
#
_entry.id   AF-A0A4Y3QVH9-F1
#
_cell.length_a   1.000
_cell.length_b   1.000
_cell.length_c   1.000
_cell.angle_alpha   90.00
_cell.angle_beta   90.00
_cell.angle_gamma   90.00
#
_symmetry.space_group_name_H-M   'P 1'
#
loop_
_entity.id
_entity.type
_entity.pdbx_description
1 polymer ?
#
loop_
_entity_poly.entity_id
_entity_poly.type
_entity_poly.pdbx_seq_one_letter_code
_entity_poly.pdbx_strand_id
1 'polypeptide(L)' 'MLLQPTPTPPPRWPEPVDGGSPCAAYAQERRTAYEARDYSAATDANVRLTRHKREVHR' A
#
# COMPACT_ATOMS: atom_id res chain seq x y z
N MET A 1 -0.43 -34.23 15.72
CA MET A 1 -0.01 -32.80 15.79
C MET A 1 -0.68 -32.07 14.65
N LEU A 2 -1.52 -31.05 14.93
CA LEU A 2 -2.09 -30.21 13.89
C LEU A 2 -1.04 -29.18 13.46
N LEU A 3 -0.63 -29.19 12.19
CA LEU A 3 0.19 -28.12 11.62
C LEU A 3 -0.66 -26.84 11.65
N GLN A 4 -0.30 -25.88 12.51
CA GLN A 4 -0.88 -24.54 12.41
C GLN A 4 -0.37 -23.93 11.09
N PRO A 5 -1.25 -23.37 10.24
CA PRO A 5 -0.78 -22.66 9.05
C PRO A 5 0.14 -21.52 9.52
N THR A 6 1.32 -21.43 8.91
CA THR A 6 2.21 -20.32 9.18
C THR A 6 1.47 -19.01 8.85
N PRO A 7 1.48 -18.01 9.75
CA PRO A 7 0.86 -16.74 9.43
C PRO A 7 1.58 -16.16 8.21
N THR A 8 0.85 -16.06 7.09
CA THR A 8 1.36 -15.40 5.90
C THR A 8 1.71 -13.96 6.29
N PRO A 9 2.95 -13.50 6.06
CA PRO A 9 3.28 -12.12 6.33
C PRO A 9 2.30 -11.22 5.57
N PRO A 10 1.83 -10.11 6.16
CA PRO A 10 0.94 -9.20 5.47
C PRO A 10 1.61 -8.77 4.15
N PRO A 11 0.85 -8.64 3.05
CA PRO A 11 1.41 -8.19 1.79
C PRO A 11 2.18 -6.89 2.01
N ARG A 12 3.44 -6.85 1.56
CA ARG A 12 4.22 -5.61 1.62
C ARG A 12 3.46 -4.56 0.83
N TRP A 13 3.20 -3.43 1.49
CA TRP A 13 2.55 -2.32 0.83
C TRP A 13 3.40 -1.83 -0.35
N PRO A 14 2.78 -1.43 -1.46
CA PRO A 14 3.50 -0.91 -2.61
C PRO A 14 4.34 0.30 -2.20
N GLU A 15 5.63 0.28 -2.55
CA GLU A 15 6.50 1.44 -2.39
C GLU A 15 6.25 2.43 -3.54
N PRO A 16 6.22 3.74 -3.27
CA PRO A 16 6.16 4.75 -4.31
C PRO A 16 7.40 4.66 -5.20
N VAL A 17 7.24 4.96 -6.49
CA VAL A 17 8.38 5.13 -7.40
C VAL A 17 8.96 6.53 -7.19
N ASP A 18 10.28 6.61 -7.02
CA ASP A 18 10.99 7.90 -6.88
C ASP A 18 10.75 8.81 -8.10
N GLY A 19 10.46 10.08 -7.83
CA GLY A 19 10.16 11.08 -8.85
C GLY A 19 8.74 11.04 -9.44
N GLY A 20 7.90 10.07 -9.07
CA GLY A 20 6.50 10.02 -9.49
C GLY A 20 5.60 10.85 -8.59
N SER A 21 5.19 12.05 -9.02
CA SER A 21 4.25 12.91 -8.26
C SER A 21 2.98 12.19 -7.78
N PRO A 22 2.31 11.34 -8.59
CA PRO A 22 1.14 10.61 -8.12
C PRO A 22 1.50 9.50 -7.12
N CYS A 23 2.63 8.81 -7.32
CA CYS A 23 3.12 7.80 -6.38
C CYS A 23 3.36 8.39 -4.99
N ALA A 24 4.02 9.54 -4.92
CA ALA A 24 4.31 10.24 -3.67
C ALA A 24 3.02 10.70 -2.96
N ALA A 25 2.03 11.18 -3.72
CA ALA A 25 0.73 11.56 -3.16
C ALA A 25 0.01 10.37 -2.52
N TYR A 26 -0.10 9.23 -3.22
CA TYR A 26 -0.73 8.02 -2.65
C TYR A 26 0.03 7.49 -1.42
N ALA A 27 1.36 7.57 -1.42
CA ALA A 27 2.16 7.19 -0.25
C ALA A 27 1.94 8.15 0.94
N GLN A 28 1.74 9.45 0.68
CA GLN A 28 1.43 10.42 1.71
C GLN A 28 0.03 10.19 2.29
N GLU A 29 -0.99 10.01 1.45
CA GLU A 29 -2.35 9.70 1.90
C GLU A 29 -2.39 8.46 2.79
N ARG A 30 -1.64 7.41 2.41
CA ARG A 30 -1.50 6.20 3.23
C ARG A 30 -0.92 6.51 4.61
N ARG A 31 0.14 7.32 4.70
CA ARG A 31 0.75 7.70 5.99
C ARG A 31 -0.23 8.47 6.86
N THR A 32 -0.91 9.46 6.29
CA THR A 32 -1.94 10.24 7.02
C THR A 32 -3.07 9.33 7.52
N ALA A 33 -3.52 8.37 6.70
CA ALA A 33 -4.56 7.41 7.09
C ALA A 33 -4.11 6.49 8.23
N TYR A 34 -2.85 6.05 8.24
CA TYR A 34 -2.28 5.29 9.36
C TYR A 34 -2.22 6.10 10.65
N GLU A 35 -1.80 7.37 10.59
CA GLU A 35 -1.77 8.27 11.75
C GLU A 35 -3.16 8.49 12.33
N ALA A 36 -4.18 8.58 11.47
CA ALA A 36 -5.59 8.68 11.85
C ALA A 36 -6.22 7.35 12.29
N ARG A 37 -5.50 6.22 12.21
CA ARG A 37 -6.01 4.85 12.39
C ARG A 37 -7.17 4.47 11.45
N ASP A 38 -7.26 5.14 10.30
CA ASP A 38 -8.20 4.82 9.24
C ASP A 38 -7.57 3.79 8.29
N TYR A 39 -7.67 2.51 8.66
CA TYR A 39 -7.06 1.42 7.88
C TYR A 39 -7.79 1.17 6.55
N SER A 40 -9.03 1.62 6.40
CA SER A 40 -9.78 1.54 5.15
C SER A 40 -9.18 2.52 4.14
N ALA A 41 -9.01 3.78 4.52
CA ALA A 41 -8.36 4.79 3.67
C ALA A 41 -6.91 4.42 3.33
N ALA A 42 -6.17 3.84 4.28
CA ALA A 42 -4.82 3.34 4.03
C ALA A 42 -4.83 2.23 2.95
N THR A 43 -5.81 1.33 2.99
CA THR A 43 -5.97 0.26 2.00
C THR A 43 -6.29 0.83 0.61
N ASP A 44 -7.20 1.80 0.53
CA ASP A 44 -7.54 2.46 -0.74
C ASP A 44 -6.35 3.18 -1.37
N ALA A 45 -5.53 3.86 -0.56
CA ALA A 45 -4.29 4.48 -1.03
C ALA A 45 -3.31 3.44 -1.60
N ASN A 46 -3.21 2.26 -0.99
CA ASN A 46 -2.38 1.16 -1.49
C ASN A 46 -2.91 0.57 -2.80
N VAL A 47 -4.23 0.42 -2.95
CA VAL A 47 -4.85 -0.03 -4.21
C VAL A 47 -4.58 0.97 -5.32
N ARG A 48 -4.77 2.27 -5.06
CA ARG A 48 -4.47 3.35 -6.02
C ARG A 48 -3.00 3.35 -6.44
N LEU A 49 -2.08 3.24 -5.49
CA LEU A 49 -0.65 3.18 -5.79
C LEU A 49 -0.30 1.94 -6.62
N THR A 50 -0.84 0.77 -6.28
CA THR A 50 -0.62 -0.46 -7.05
C THR A 50 -1.11 -0.32 -8.48
N ARG A 51 -2.31 0.24 -8.66
CA ARG A 51 -2.91 0.45 -9.97
C ARG A 51 -2.07 1.42 -10.81
N HIS A 52 -1.73 2.58 -10.24
CA HIS A 52 -0.91 3.58 -10.92
C HIS A 52 0.45 3.00 -11.35
N LYS A 53 1.11 2.23 -10.47
CA LYS A 53 2.37 1.56 -10.82
C LYS A 53 2.23 0.62 -12.01
N ARG A 54 1.15 -0.17 -12.06
CA ARG A 54 0.89 -1.09 -13.19
C ARG A 54 0.61 -0.35 -14.49
N GLU A 55 -0.10 0.78 -14.43
CA GLU A 55 -0.51 1.55 -15.61
C GLU A 55 0.60 2.45 -16.16
N VAL A 56 1.44 3.02 -15.28
CA VAL A 56 2.40 4.09 -15.64
C VAL A 56 3.85 3.63 -15.64
N HIS A 57 4.25 2.70 -14.76
CA HIS A 57 5.65 2.37 -14.49
C HIS A 57 6.04 0.94 -14.87
N ARG A 58 5.29 0.31 -15.78
CA ARG A 58 5.38 -1.11 -16.16
C ARG A 58 6.80 -1.66 -16.29
#